data_AF-A0A3B0RU60-F1
#
_entry.id   AF-A0A3B0RU60-F1
#
_cell.length_a   1.000
_cell.length_b   1.000
_cell.length_c   1.000
_cell.angle_alpha   90.00
_cell.angle_beta   90.00
_cell.angle_gamma   90.00
#
_symmetry.space_group_name_H-M   'P 1'
#
loop_
_entity.id
_entity.type
_entity.pdbx_description
1 polymer ?
#
loop_
_entity_poly.entity_id
_entity_poly.type
_entity_poly.pdbx_seq_one_letter_code
_entity_poly.pdbx_strand_id
1 'polypeptide(L)'
;MKRFAVLVVFALVVAACGGGAADDAATDPAAALSAEEKAAASEYAVGFKGGFDETAGGMAVTDDQALCVGEKYVGAFGVDRLAEIDNAALDSESIPLDEARQMASLFLDCVPMRDMILENIASSGPEMTEAQTACLSEALTDEALAEVFTAQFSGATTPQDDQPDVFAAMAACANI
;
A
#
# COMPACT_ATOMS: atom_id res chain seq x y z
N MET A 1 -26.74 -47.71 -16.75
CA MET A 1 -26.41 -48.37 -15.45
C MET A 1 -24.90 -48.31 -15.34
N LYS A 2 -24.23 -47.68 -14.38
CA LYS A 2 -24.47 -47.53 -12.94
C LYS A 2 -23.71 -46.28 -12.48
N ARG A 3 -24.37 -45.40 -11.71
CA ARG A 3 -23.79 -44.21 -11.10
C ARG A 3 -22.95 -44.64 -9.88
N PHE A 4 -21.75 -44.10 -9.72
CA PHE A 4 -21.07 -44.06 -8.43
C PHE A 4 -20.74 -42.61 -8.11
N ALA A 5 -21.61 -42.01 -7.30
CA ALA A 5 -21.31 -40.84 -6.52
C ALA A 5 -20.42 -41.27 -5.34
N VAL A 6 -19.32 -40.56 -5.12
CA VAL A 6 -18.56 -40.64 -3.87
C VAL A 6 -18.61 -39.24 -3.26
N LEU A 7 -19.51 -39.11 -2.29
CA LEU A 7 -19.55 -38.05 -1.29
C LEU A 7 -18.31 -38.18 -0.40
N VAL A 8 -17.41 -37.20 -0.44
CA VAL A 8 -16.41 -37.03 0.62
C VAL A 8 -16.97 -35.99 1.58
N VAL A 9 -17.46 -36.51 2.70
CA VAL A 9 -17.84 -35.78 3.91
C VAL A 9 -16.55 -35.26 4.54
N PHE A 10 -16.28 -33.97 4.42
CA PHE A 10 -15.25 -33.32 5.24
C PHE A 10 -15.86 -33.05 6.62
N ALA A 11 -15.32 -33.76 7.61
CA ALA A 11 -15.71 -33.70 8.99
C ALA A 11 -15.38 -32.32 9.60
N LEU A 12 -16.40 -31.73 10.22
CA LEU A 12 -16.31 -30.65 11.19
C LEU A 12 -15.30 -31.00 12.29
N VAL A 13 -14.18 -30.27 12.35
CA VAL A 13 -13.35 -30.23 13.57
C VAL A 13 -13.70 -28.94 14.30
N VAL A 14 -14.63 -29.08 15.24
CA VAL A 14 -14.93 -28.12 16.28
C VAL A 14 -13.72 -28.04 17.22
N ALA A 15 -12.89 -27.01 17.06
CA ALA A 15 -11.89 -26.65 18.07
C ALA A 15 -12.59 -25.89 19.20
N ALA A 16 -12.81 -26.61 20.30
CA ALA A 16 -12.90 -26.16 21.69
C ALA A 16 -13.10 -24.65 21.96
N CYS A 17 -14.35 -24.27 22.25
CA CYS A 17 -14.67 -23.13 23.10
C CYS A 17 -14.35 -23.52 24.56
N GLY A 18 -13.18 -23.13 25.06
CA GLY A 18 -12.77 -23.21 26.45
C GLY A 18 -12.63 -21.80 27.00
N GLY A 19 -13.46 -21.45 27.98
CA GLY A 19 -13.65 -20.07 28.44
C GLY A 19 -12.57 -19.53 29.38
N GLY A 20 -12.59 -18.20 29.54
CA GLY A 20 -12.11 -17.53 30.74
C GLY A 20 -11.33 -16.23 30.49
N ALA A 21 -11.94 -15.12 30.90
CA ALA A 21 -11.35 -13.91 31.51
C ALA A 21 -11.48 -12.60 30.70
N ALA A 22 -12.38 -11.77 31.26
CA ALA A 22 -12.26 -10.35 31.51
C ALA A 22 -12.25 -9.37 30.31
N ASP A 23 -13.40 -8.71 30.15
CA ASP A 23 -13.52 -7.25 30.08
C ASP A 23 -12.25 -6.49 30.49
N ASP A 24 -11.60 -5.88 29.50
CA ASP A 24 -11.23 -4.46 29.46
C ASP A 24 -10.25 -4.25 28.29
N ALA A 25 -10.80 -4.00 27.10
CA ALA A 25 -10.05 -3.42 26.00
C ALA A 25 -10.95 -2.38 25.31
N ALA A 26 -10.96 -1.19 25.88
CA ALA A 26 -11.34 -0.02 25.13
C ALA A 26 -10.28 0.24 24.04
N THR A 27 -10.78 0.63 22.86
CA THR A 27 -10.13 1.51 21.86
C THR A 27 -9.35 0.85 20.72
N ASP A 28 -10.03 0.49 19.62
CA ASP A 28 -9.94 1.13 18.29
C ASP A 28 -10.94 0.44 17.32
N PRO A 29 -11.72 1.15 16.46
CA PRO A 29 -12.62 0.52 15.49
C PRO A 29 -11.92 0.23 14.14
N ALA A 30 -10.61 -0.01 14.13
CA ALA A 30 -10.01 -0.85 13.10
C ALA A 30 -10.31 -2.29 13.52
N ALA A 31 -11.33 -2.92 12.91
CA ALA A 31 -11.66 -4.31 13.21
C ALA A 31 -10.38 -5.14 13.12
N ALA A 32 -9.94 -5.71 14.26
CA ALA A 32 -8.74 -6.50 14.28
C ALA A 32 -8.88 -7.65 13.28
N LEU A 33 -7.98 -7.72 12.31
CA LEU A 33 -7.99 -8.73 11.27
C LEU A 33 -8.09 -10.13 11.89
N SER A 34 -8.88 -11.00 11.25
CA SER A 34 -8.91 -12.42 11.57
C SER A 34 -7.55 -13.08 11.33
N ALA A 35 -7.36 -14.29 11.85
CA ALA A 35 -6.12 -15.02 11.62
C ALA A 35 -5.86 -15.31 10.13
N GLU A 36 -6.92 -15.50 9.35
CA GLU A 36 -6.85 -15.71 7.91
C GLU A 36 -6.46 -14.42 7.17
N GLU A 37 -7.08 -13.30 7.51
CA GLU A 37 -6.74 -11.99 6.96
C GLU A 37 -5.31 -11.56 7.31
N LYS A 38 -4.82 -11.87 8.52
CA LYS A 38 -3.42 -11.62 8.89
C LYS A 38 -2.43 -12.46 8.08
N ALA A 39 -2.78 -13.71 7.79
CA ALA A 39 -1.97 -14.56 6.94
C ALA A 39 -1.91 -14.00 5.51
N ALA A 40 -3.05 -13.59 4.96
CA ALA A 40 -3.13 -12.95 3.65
C ALA A 40 -2.36 -11.63 3.60
N ALA A 41 -2.49 -10.78 4.62
CA ALA A 41 -1.74 -9.53 4.74
C ALA A 41 -0.22 -9.77 4.76
N SER A 42 0.22 -10.81 5.48
CA SER A 42 1.64 -11.20 5.51
C SER A 42 2.14 -11.71 4.16
N GLU A 43 1.32 -12.48 3.43
CA GLU A 43 1.66 -12.95 2.08
C GLU A 43 1.74 -11.79 1.09
N TYR A 44 0.77 -10.88 1.13
CA TYR A 44 0.78 -9.65 0.34
C TYR A 44 2.02 -8.80 0.63
N ALA A 45 2.38 -8.62 1.91
CA ALA A 45 3.57 -7.88 2.31
C ALA A 45 4.86 -8.42 1.68
N VAL A 46 5.01 -9.74 1.60
CA VAL A 46 6.17 -10.37 0.95
C VAL A 46 6.22 -10.03 -0.54
N GLY A 47 5.10 -10.17 -1.24
CA GLY A 47 5.02 -9.83 -2.67
C GLY A 47 5.26 -8.34 -2.93
N PHE A 48 4.63 -7.49 -2.12
CA PHE A 48 4.75 -6.04 -2.16
C PHE A 48 6.21 -5.59 -1.99
N LYS A 49 6.88 -6.09 -0.95
CA LYS A 49 8.29 -5.79 -0.70
C LYS A 49 9.19 -6.27 -1.85
N GLY A 50 8.94 -7.48 -2.36
CA GLY A 50 9.67 -8.01 -3.52
C GLY A 50 9.61 -7.07 -4.73
N GLY A 51 8.44 -6.51 -5.03
CA GLY A 51 8.27 -5.53 -6.09
C GLY A 51 9.07 -4.24 -5.89
N PHE A 52 9.18 -3.73 -4.65
CA PHE A 52 10.01 -2.56 -4.35
C PHE A 52 11.50 -2.87 -4.45
N ASP A 53 11.94 -4.00 -3.91
CA ASP A 53 13.36 -4.39 -3.92
C ASP A 53 13.89 -4.60 -5.36
N GLU A 54 13.04 -5.04 -6.30
CA GLU A 54 13.40 -5.22 -7.70
C GLU A 54 13.33 -3.94 -8.56
N THR A 55 12.44 -3.00 -8.22
CA THR A 55 12.05 -1.90 -9.14
C THR A 55 12.42 -0.49 -8.66
N ALA A 56 12.60 -0.28 -7.34
CA ALA A 56 12.57 1.05 -6.75
C ALA A 56 13.92 1.79 -6.69
N GLY A 57 14.93 1.39 -7.49
CA GLY A 57 16.14 2.20 -7.72
C GLY A 57 16.93 2.61 -6.48
N GLY A 58 16.80 1.88 -5.36
CA GLY A 58 17.43 2.20 -4.07
C GLY A 58 16.46 2.57 -2.94
N MET A 59 15.17 2.79 -3.23
CA MET A 59 14.13 3.01 -2.22
C MET A 59 13.57 1.66 -1.74
N ALA A 60 14.11 1.13 -0.63
CA ALA A 60 13.65 -0.12 -0.05
C ALA A 60 12.62 0.14 1.06
N VAL A 61 11.52 -0.62 1.05
CA VAL A 61 10.58 -0.67 2.18
C VAL A 61 11.04 -1.71 3.19
N THR A 62 10.83 -1.44 4.49
CA THR A 62 11.11 -2.41 5.55
C THR A 62 10.04 -3.50 5.61
N ASP A 63 10.34 -4.61 6.30
CA ASP A 63 9.35 -5.67 6.51
C ASP A 63 8.13 -5.16 7.29
N ASP A 64 8.34 -4.30 8.29
CA ASP A 64 7.25 -3.69 9.07
C ASP A 64 6.39 -2.76 8.23
N GLN A 65 6.99 -1.99 7.32
CA GLN A 65 6.26 -1.13 6.38
C GLN A 65 5.43 -1.95 5.40
N ALA A 66 6.02 -3.00 4.83
CA ALA A 66 5.32 -3.89 3.92
C ALA A 66 4.15 -4.61 4.63
N LEU A 67 4.35 -5.06 5.87
CA LEU A 67 3.31 -5.67 6.68
C LEU A 67 2.19 -4.69 7.01
N CYS A 68 2.53 -3.45 7.38
CA CYS A 68 1.55 -2.39 7.61
C CYS A 68 0.66 -2.15 6.39
N VAL A 69 1.26 -2.05 5.19
CA VAL A 69 0.52 -1.90 3.93
C VAL A 69 -0.42 -3.09 3.71
N GLY A 70 0.09 -4.32 3.88
CA GLY A 70 -0.71 -5.54 3.75
C GLY A 70 -1.90 -5.57 4.71
N GLU A 71 -1.70 -5.22 5.98
CA GLU A 71 -2.78 -5.20 6.98
C GLU A 71 -3.83 -4.13 6.67
N LYS A 72 -3.39 -2.92 6.28
CA LYS A 72 -4.31 -1.85 5.90
C LYS A 72 -5.10 -2.16 4.64
N TYR A 73 -4.45 -2.74 3.64
CA TYR A 73 -5.11 -3.11 2.38
C TYR A 73 -6.12 -4.23 2.60
N VAL A 74 -5.72 -5.31 3.29
CA VAL A 74 -6.65 -6.41 3.60
C VAL A 74 -7.80 -5.91 4.48
N GLY A 75 -7.52 -5.05 5.46
CA GLY A 75 -8.56 -4.48 6.31
C GLY A 75 -9.55 -3.55 5.60
N ALA A 76 -9.10 -2.84 4.55
CA ALA A 76 -9.96 -1.91 3.81
C ALA A 76 -10.73 -2.58 2.67
N PHE A 77 -10.08 -3.46 1.91
CA PHE A 77 -10.64 -4.04 0.68
C PHE A 77 -11.09 -5.49 0.86
N GLY A 78 -10.53 -6.20 1.84
CA GLY A 78 -10.67 -7.65 1.95
C GLY A 78 -9.78 -8.40 0.95
N VAL A 79 -9.54 -9.68 1.24
CA VAL A 79 -8.65 -10.55 0.44
C VAL A 79 -9.17 -10.74 -0.98
N ASP A 80 -10.48 -10.95 -1.15
CA ASP A 80 -11.08 -11.21 -2.47
C ASP A 80 -10.91 -10.01 -3.41
N ARG A 81 -11.15 -8.79 -2.92
CA ARG A 81 -11.02 -7.58 -3.74
C ARG A 81 -9.57 -7.30 -4.11
N LEU A 82 -8.62 -7.55 -3.20
CA LEU A 82 -7.19 -7.42 -3.52
C LEU A 82 -6.76 -8.40 -4.61
N ALA A 83 -7.26 -9.63 -4.57
CA ALA A 83 -7.00 -10.60 -5.64
C ALA A 83 -7.58 -10.12 -7.00
N GLU A 84 -8.75 -9.48 -7.00
CA GLU A 84 -9.30 -8.87 -8.22
C GLU A 84 -8.42 -7.71 -8.73
N ILE A 85 -7.95 -6.85 -7.82
CA ILE A 85 -7.06 -5.72 -8.15
C ILE A 85 -5.73 -6.22 -8.73
N ASP A 86 -5.12 -7.25 -8.14
CA ASP A 86 -3.88 -7.83 -8.64
C ASP A 86 -4.06 -8.42 -10.05
N ASN A 87 -5.19 -9.11 -10.30
CA ASN A 87 -5.51 -9.63 -11.62
C ASN A 87 -5.77 -8.49 -12.63
N ALA A 88 -6.49 -7.43 -12.23
CA ALA A 88 -6.71 -6.25 -13.06
C ALA A 88 -5.38 -5.59 -13.45
N ALA A 89 -4.41 -5.51 -12.54
CA ALA A 89 -3.08 -4.98 -12.82
C ALA A 89 -2.33 -5.81 -13.88
N LEU A 90 -2.47 -7.14 -13.86
CA LEU A 90 -1.89 -8.03 -14.89
C LEU A 90 -2.56 -7.84 -16.26
N ASP A 91 -3.87 -7.61 -16.27
CA ASP A 91 -4.66 -7.39 -17.49
C ASP A 91 -4.62 -5.93 -17.97
N SER A 92 -3.85 -5.06 -17.30
CA SER A 92 -3.77 -3.61 -17.56
C SER A 92 -5.12 -2.89 -17.46
N GLU A 93 -6.04 -3.43 -16.65
CA GLU A 93 -7.30 -2.77 -16.30
C GLU A 93 -7.06 -1.72 -15.21
N SER A 94 -7.76 -0.59 -15.33
CA SER A 94 -7.66 0.50 -14.36
C SER A 94 -8.40 0.18 -13.07
N ILE A 95 -7.75 0.40 -11.93
CA ILE A 95 -8.41 0.41 -10.62
C ILE A 95 -9.38 1.61 -10.55
N PRO A 96 -10.61 1.44 -10.04
CA PRO A 96 -11.53 2.56 -9.81
C PRO A 96 -10.86 3.70 -9.03
N LEU A 97 -11.15 4.94 -9.41
CA LEU A 97 -10.42 6.10 -8.90
C LEU A 97 -10.57 6.29 -7.38
N ASP A 98 -11.71 5.95 -6.81
CA ASP A 98 -11.96 5.97 -5.37
C ASP A 98 -11.15 4.90 -4.61
N GLU A 99 -11.07 3.69 -5.16
CA GLU A 99 -10.20 2.64 -4.61
C GLU A 99 -8.72 3.02 -4.74
N ALA A 100 -8.29 3.57 -5.88
CA ALA A 100 -6.93 4.05 -6.08
C ALA A 100 -6.53 5.15 -5.08
N ARG A 101 -7.44 6.08 -4.78
CA ARG A 101 -7.22 7.10 -3.73
C ARG A 101 -7.08 6.48 -2.35
N GLN A 102 -7.93 5.51 -2.04
CA GLN A 102 -7.88 4.82 -0.76
C GLN A 102 -6.58 4.02 -0.62
N MET A 103 -6.15 3.29 -1.66
CA MET A 103 -4.86 2.59 -1.69
C MET A 103 -3.69 3.55 -1.47
N ALA A 104 -3.65 4.68 -2.19
CA ALA A 104 -2.62 5.71 -2.03
C ALA A 104 -2.54 6.24 -0.59
N SER A 105 -3.68 6.55 0.02
CA SER A 105 -3.73 7.03 1.41
C SER A 105 -3.23 5.97 2.40
N LEU A 106 -3.69 4.72 2.26
CA LEU A 106 -3.29 3.62 3.16
C LEU A 106 -1.80 3.28 3.00
N PHE A 107 -1.26 3.44 1.80
CA PHE A 107 0.17 3.28 1.54
C PHE A 107 1.00 4.36 2.26
N LEU A 108 0.62 5.63 2.12
CA LEU A 108 1.34 6.76 2.74
C LEU A 108 1.25 6.78 4.27
N ASP A 109 0.20 6.20 4.84
CA ASP A 109 0.09 5.98 6.30
C ASP A 109 1.18 5.02 6.83
N CYS A 110 1.65 4.09 5.99
CA CYS A 110 2.61 3.06 6.37
C CYS A 110 4.04 3.38 5.93
N VAL A 111 4.19 4.03 4.78
CA VAL A 111 5.48 4.29 4.15
C VAL A 111 5.74 5.80 4.17
N PRO A 112 6.80 6.27 4.86
CA PRO A 112 7.16 7.68 4.94
C PRO A 112 7.81 8.14 3.62
N MET A 113 7.03 8.13 2.54
CA MET A 113 7.54 8.28 1.18
C MET A 113 8.23 9.63 0.96
N ARG A 114 7.73 10.70 1.60
CA ARG A 114 8.39 12.01 1.57
C ARG A 114 9.83 11.90 2.07
N ASP A 115 10.02 11.30 3.24
CA ASP A 115 11.32 11.21 3.88
C ASP A 115 12.25 10.31 3.06
N MET A 116 11.73 9.21 2.52
CA MET A 116 12.48 8.32 1.61
C MET A 116 12.93 9.03 0.33
N ILE A 117 12.08 9.87 -0.26
CA ILE A 117 12.43 10.67 -1.45
C ILE A 117 13.53 11.68 -1.10
N LEU A 118 13.39 12.40 0.02
CA LEU A 118 14.38 13.39 0.46
C LEU A 118 15.74 12.73 0.77
N GLU A 119 15.74 11.58 1.45
CA GLU A 119 16.95 10.80 1.74
C GLU A 119 17.60 10.29 0.45
N ASN A 120 16.79 9.81 -0.50
CA ASN A 120 17.31 9.35 -1.79
C ASN A 120 17.95 10.49 -2.57
N ILE A 121 17.31 11.66 -2.64
CA ILE A 121 17.86 12.84 -3.32
C ILE A 121 19.17 13.29 -2.66
N ALA A 122 19.20 13.33 -1.33
CA ALA A 122 20.42 13.66 -0.58
C ALA A 122 21.56 12.65 -0.83
N SER A 123 21.22 11.38 -1.10
CA SER A 123 22.19 10.29 -1.29
C SER A 123 22.63 10.11 -2.75
N SER A 124 21.80 10.50 -3.72
CA SER A 124 22.00 10.22 -5.16
C SER A 124 22.20 11.47 -6.03
N GLY A 125 21.87 12.66 -5.52
CA GLY A 125 21.96 13.93 -6.23
C GLY A 125 23.17 14.79 -5.87
N PRO A 126 23.34 15.95 -6.53
CA PRO A 126 24.20 17.01 -6.04
C PRO A 126 23.71 17.47 -4.65
N GLU A 127 24.62 17.83 -3.74
CA GLU A 127 24.23 18.41 -2.46
C GLU A 127 23.29 19.61 -2.70
N MET A 128 22.04 19.46 -2.26
CA MET A 128 21.06 20.55 -2.25
C MET A 128 21.41 21.51 -1.13
N THR A 129 21.21 22.80 -1.37
CA THR A 129 21.34 23.78 -0.29
C THR A 129 20.20 23.60 0.73
N GLU A 130 20.38 24.07 1.96
CA GLU A 130 19.31 24.03 2.98
C GLU A 130 18.02 24.71 2.50
N ALA A 131 18.13 25.78 1.69
CA ALA A 131 16.98 26.47 1.11
C ALA A 131 16.24 25.61 0.08
N GLN A 132 16.97 24.84 -0.73
CA GLN A 132 16.39 23.94 -1.73
C GLN A 132 15.73 22.73 -1.06
N THR A 133 16.34 22.18 -0.01
CA THR A 133 15.77 21.09 0.79
C THR A 133 14.51 21.53 1.51
N ALA A 134 14.50 22.72 2.12
CA ALA A 134 13.32 23.29 2.77
C ALA A 134 12.18 23.48 1.77
N CYS A 135 12.45 24.11 0.63
CA CYS A 135 11.46 24.28 -0.44
C CYS A 135 10.86 22.95 -0.90
N LEU A 136 11.71 21.95 -1.13
CA LEU A 136 11.26 20.64 -1.59
C LEU A 136 10.42 19.91 -0.53
N SER A 137 10.81 20.02 0.74
CA SER A 137 10.06 19.41 1.85
C SER A 137 8.67 20.03 2.05
N GLU A 138 8.53 21.33 1.80
CA GLU A 138 7.25 22.04 1.85
C GLU A 138 6.35 21.67 0.67
N ALA A 139 6.94 21.39 -0.49
CA ALA A 139 6.20 21.03 -1.69
C ALA A 139 5.77 19.55 -1.74
N LEU A 140 6.57 18.64 -1.17
CA LEU A 140 6.25 17.22 -1.08
C LEU A 140 5.26 16.97 0.07
N THR A 141 4.03 17.44 -0.09
CA THR A 141 2.96 17.16 0.88
C THR A 141 2.43 15.74 0.71
N ASP A 142 1.88 15.17 1.78
CA ASP A 142 1.25 13.84 1.72
C ASP A 142 0.08 13.83 0.73
N GLU A 143 -0.59 14.96 0.56
CA GLU A 143 -1.67 15.14 -0.43
C GLU A 143 -1.13 15.09 -1.87
N ALA A 144 -0.03 15.81 -2.15
CA ALA A 144 0.62 15.76 -3.46
C ALA A 144 1.14 14.34 -3.77
N LEU A 145 1.70 13.65 -2.77
CA LEU A 145 2.12 12.25 -2.92
C LEU A 145 0.91 11.33 -3.14
N ALA A 146 -0.19 11.55 -2.43
CA ALA A 146 -1.41 10.74 -2.59
C ALA A 146 -1.98 10.87 -4.01
N GLU A 147 -1.94 12.06 -4.59
CA GLU A 147 -2.36 12.28 -5.99
C GLU A 147 -1.46 11.54 -6.99
N VAL A 148 -0.13 11.58 -6.80
CA VAL A 148 0.83 10.83 -7.61
C VAL A 148 0.51 9.33 -7.57
N PHE A 149 0.36 8.76 -6.36
CA PHE A 149 0.09 7.32 -6.21
C PHE A 149 -1.32 6.94 -6.71
N THR A 150 -2.31 7.82 -6.55
CA THR A 150 -3.65 7.61 -7.10
C THR A 150 -3.61 7.50 -8.62
N ALA A 151 -2.89 8.40 -9.29
CA ALA A 151 -2.72 8.37 -10.73
C ALA A 151 -2.02 7.07 -11.18
N GLN A 152 -1.00 6.65 -10.43
CA GLN A 152 -0.29 5.40 -10.69
C GLN A 152 -1.18 4.17 -10.53
N PHE A 153 -1.96 4.07 -9.47
CA PHE A 153 -2.86 2.93 -9.22
C PHE A 153 -4.04 2.88 -10.19
N SER A 154 -4.64 4.03 -10.51
CA SER A 154 -5.76 4.09 -11.47
C SER A 154 -5.33 3.89 -12.93
N GLY A 155 -4.03 3.84 -13.22
CA GLY A 155 -3.51 3.83 -14.58
C GLY A 155 -3.82 5.11 -15.36
N ALA A 156 -4.34 6.14 -14.70
CA ALA A 156 -4.57 7.44 -15.29
C ALA A 156 -3.22 8.12 -15.50
N THR A 157 -2.81 8.26 -16.76
CA THR A 157 -1.77 9.25 -17.08
C THR A 157 -2.37 10.61 -16.78
N THR A 158 -1.91 11.28 -15.73
CA THR A 158 -2.17 12.72 -15.59
C THR A 158 -1.70 13.39 -16.87
N PRO A 159 -2.55 14.20 -17.54
CA PRO A 159 -2.11 15.03 -18.66
C PRO A 159 -0.79 15.73 -18.32
N GLN A 160 0.11 15.95 -19.29
CA GLN A 160 1.38 16.64 -19.02
C GLN A 160 1.21 18.03 -18.38
N ASP A 161 0.03 18.64 -18.54
CA ASP A 161 -0.36 19.92 -17.92
C ASP A 161 -0.95 19.78 -16.49
N ASP A 162 -1.28 18.56 -16.06
CA ASP A 162 -1.76 18.16 -14.72
C ASP A 162 -0.74 17.20 -14.03
N GLN A 163 0.52 17.22 -14.47
CA GLN A 163 1.59 16.52 -13.76
C GLN A 163 1.54 16.96 -12.29
N PRO A 164 1.58 16.02 -11.34
CA PRO A 164 1.46 16.34 -9.94
C PRO A 164 2.46 17.43 -9.59
N ASP A 165 2.00 18.39 -8.79
CA ASP A 165 2.69 19.61 -8.36
C ASP A 165 4.15 19.32 -7.92
N VAL A 166 4.42 18.09 -7.48
CA VAL A 166 5.73 17.51 -7.18
C VAL A 166 6.81 17.80 -8.24
N PHE A 167 6.59 17.52 -9.53
CA PHE A 167 7.64 17.72 -10.55
C PHE A 167 7.87 19.21 -10.85
N ALA A 168 6.79 19.99 -10.89
CA ALA A 168 6.86 21.44 -11.05
C ALA A 168 7.57 22.09 -9.85
N ALA A 169 7.28 21.61 -8.64
CA ALA A 169 7.90 22.08 -7.42
C ALA A 169 9.36 21.67 -7.31
N MET A 170 9.74 20.45 -7.72
CA MET A 170 11.15 20.07 -7.83
C MET A 170 11.92 21.01 -8.75
N ALA A 171 11.34 21.36 -9.91
CA ALA A 171 11.95 22.31 -10.84
C ALA A 171 12.00 23.76 -10.28
N ALA A 172 10.96 24.18 -9.56
CA ALA A 172 10.90 25.49 -8.92
C ALA A 172 11.95 25.61 -7.80
N CYS A 173 12.04 24.61 -6.92
CA CYS A 173 12.98 24.57 -5.81
C CYS A 173 14.44 24.47 -6.26
N ALA A 174 14.72 23.82 -7.40
CA ALA A 174 16.08 23.71 -7.94
C ALA A 174 16.70 25.05 -8.40
N ASN A 175 15.88 26.10 -8.59
CA ASN A 175 16.32 27.41 -9.07
C ASN A 175 16.37 28.50 -7.97
N ILE A 176 16.22 28.10 -6.70
CA ILE A 176 16.37 28.95 -5.51
C ILE A 176 17.81 28.86 -5.01
#